data_AF-A0A959II54-F1
#
_entry.id   AF-A0A959II54-F1
#
_cell.length_a   1.000
_cell.length_b   1.000
_cell.length_c   1.000
_cell.angle_alpha   90.00
_cell.angle_beta   90.00
_cell.angle_gamma   90.00
#
_symmetry.space_group_name_H-M   'P 1'
#
loop_
_entity.id
_entity.type
_entity.pdbx_description
1 polymer ?
#
loop_
_entity_poly.entity_id
_entity_poly.type
_entity_poly.pdbx_seq_one_letter_code
_entity_poly.pdbx_strand_id
1 'polypeptide(L)'
;MKNIFLFILLLGLGLTACQHNNAEETQAVMTAAAGMPEDDNTVMVTQAQFEAGDMELGQITTMDFPRIILTNGYIDVPPKSRASVSVYYGGYVKGLDLLPGQWVRQGQLLFVLENPDFVQMEQDYVEAKAQLAYLKSDYERQKTLAEEQIAAQKNFLKAESDYQVQQARIEGLRKKLELLGLNLEKVEAREFTSRINIYSPISGFITAVNTSSGSYLNTSDVAVEITNTDHLHLELEVFEKDVQSLRKGQKITFRVPGSST
;
A
#
# COMPACT_ATOMS: atom_id res chain seq x y z
N MET A 1 31.73 -13.83 59.87
CA MET A 1 32.65 -12.88 60.53
C MET A 1 34.01 -13.08 59.86
N LYS A 2 34.48 -12.15 59.02
CA LYS A 2 35.09 -10.83 59.32
C LYS A 2 36.62 -10.95 59.56
N ASN A 3 37.38 -10.75 58.47
CA ASN A 3 38.69 -10.05 58.41
C ASN A 3 39.93 -10.74 59.03
N ILE A 4 41.20 -10.39 58.71
CA ILE A 4 41.91 -9.80 57.54
C ILE A 4 43.46 -9.90 57.83
N PHE A 5 44.34 -9.23 57.06
CA PHE A 5 45.83 -9.30 57.08
C PHE A 5 46.42 -10.61 56.50
N LEU A 6 47.34 -10.65 55.51
CA LEU A 6 48.26 -9.69 54.84
C LEU A 6 49.54 -9.29 55.63
N PHE A 7 50.70 -9.35 54.94
CA PHE A 7 51.92 -8.52 55.18
C PHE A 7 52.75 -8.85 56.47
N ILE A 8 54.09 -8.77 56.56
CA ILE A 8 55.21 -8.47 55.63
C ILE A 8 56.57 -9.01 56.19
N LEU A 9 57.63 -8.99 55.35
CA LEU A 9 59.06 -8.80 55.73
C LEU A 9 59.75 -9.96 56.52
N LEU A 10 61.08 -10.06 56.69
CA LEU A 10 62.29 -9.41 56.10
C LEU A 10 63.52 -10.35 56.34
N LEU A 11 64.58 -10.24 55.52
CA LEU A 11 65.98 -10.66 55.81
C LEU A 11 66.24 -12.18 56.03
N GLY A 12 67.41 -12.74 55.67
CA GLY A 12 68.50 -12.21 54.83
C GLY A 12 69.84 -12.92 55.06
N LEU A 13 70.56 -13.21 53.96
CA LEU A 13 71.97 -13.66 53.84
C LEU A 13 72.47 -14.86 54.69
N GLY A 14 72.95 -15.91 54.01
CA GLY A 14 73.50 -17.12 54.64
C GLY A 14 74.48 -17.93 53.76
N LEU A 15 75.41 -17.26 53.08
CA LEU A 15 76.63 -17.87 52.51
C LEU A 15 77.55 -18.29 53.69
N THR A 16 78.28 -19.42 53.74
CA THR A 16 78.57 -20.57 52.83
C THR A 16 78.43 -21.89 53.66
N ALA A 17 78.88 -23.12 53.34
CA ALA A 17 79.87 -23.66 52.38
C ALA A 17 79.62 -25.16 52.04
N CYS A 18 80.57 -25.77 51.33
CA CYS A 18 80.53 -27.15 50.84
C CYS A 18 80.95 -28.20 51.90
N GLN A 19 80.43 -29.44 51.80
CA GLN A 19 81.27 -30.60 51.41
C GLN A 19 80.43 -31.80 50.89
N HIS A 20 80.60 -32.09 49.58
CA HIS A 20 80.59 -33.40 48.87
C HIS A 20 80.20 -34.65 49.71
N ASN A 21 79.35 -35.59 49.25
CA ASN A 21 79.43 -36.26 47.95
C ASN A 21 78.18 -37.13 47.57
N ASN A 22 78.14 -37.65 46.33
CA ASN A 22 77.34 -38.77 45.79
C ASN A 22 75.80 -38.64 45.66
N ALA A 23 75.32 -38.25 44.47
CA ALA A 23 74.54 -39.09 43.54
C ALA A 23 74.17 -38.28 42.28
N GLU A 24 74.19 -38.90 41.09
CA GLU A 24 74.03 -38.18 39.81
C GLU A 24 72.59 -38.23 39.27
N GLU A 25 72.04 -37.07 38.91
CA GLU A 25 71.02 -36.96 37.86
C GLU A 25 71.72 -36.73 36.52
N THR A 26 71.19 -37.28 35.41
CA THR A 26 70.91 -36.56 34.15
C THR A 26 70.26 -37.47 33.09
N GLN A 27 69.00 -37.16 32.78
CA GLN A 27 68.32 -37.19 31.48
C GLN A 27 68.74 -38.19 30.36
N ALA A 28 67.75 -38.98 29.92
CA ALA A 28 67.40 -39.18 28.51
C ALA A 28 65.87 -39.12 28.42
N VAL A 29 65.21 -38.13 27.80
CA VAL A 29 65.22 -37.68 26.39
C VAL A 29 64.64 -38.73 25.43
N MET A 30 63.35 -38.52 25.12
CA MET A 30 62.63 -38.84 23.86
C MET A 30 62.88 -40.19 23.16
N THR A 31 61.86 -41.08 23.12
CA THR A 31 61.74 -42.08 22.04
C THR A 31 60.30 -42.59 21.83
N ALA A 32 59.42 -41.75 21.25
CA ALA A 32 58.11 -42.18 20.72
C ALA A 32 57.52 -41.30 19.61
N ALA A 33 58.22 -40.24 19.16
CA ALA A 33 57.78 -39.42 18.03
C ALA A 33 58.26 -40.06 16.71
N ALA A 34 57.54 -41.06 16.23
CA ALA A 34 57.89 -41.83 15.04
C ALA A 34 56.76 -41.79 13.99
N GLY A 35 56.94 -41.00 12.93
CA GLY A 35 56.12 -41.08 11.72
C GLY A 35 54.70 -40.50 11.82
N MET A 36 54.56 -39.26 12.31
CA MET A 36 53.36 -38.46 12.09
C MET A 36 53.60 -37.58 10.86
N PRO A 37 52.81 -37.68 9.78
CA PRO A 37 52.93 -36.78 8.63
C PRO A 37 52.40 -35.40 9.00
N GLU A 38 53.21 -34.35 8.78
CA GLU A 38 52.72 -32.97 8.74
C GLU A 38 51.98 -32.77 7.41
N ASP A 39 50.65 -32.95 7.45
CA ASP A 39 49.72 -32.46 6.43
C ASP A 39 49.02 -31.22 7.01
N ASP A 40 49.27 -30.06 6.39
CA ASP A 40 49.07 -28.68 6.91
C ASP A 40 47.65 -28.39 7.45
N ASN A 41 46.67 -29.23 7.15
CA ASN A 41 45.26 -29.08 7.51
C ASN A 41 44.75 -30.09 8.57
N THR A 42 45.62 -30.88 9.21
CA THR A 42 45.21 -31.91 10.19
C THR A 42 45.86 -31.76 11.55
N VAL A 43 45.08 -31.93 12.62
CA VAL A 43 45.56 -31.92 14.02
C VAL A 43 45.42 -33.32 14.60
N MET A 44 46.54 -33.96 14.92
CA MET A 44 46.60 -35.32 15.43
C MET A 44 46.68 -35.31 16.97
N VAL A 45 45.67 -35.85 17.64
CA VAL A 45 45.58 -35.92 19.11
C VAL A 45 45.92 -37.32 19.61
N THR A 46 46.73 -37.44 20.66
CA THR A 46 47.08 -38.74 21.25
C THR A 46 45.98 -39.24 22.20
N GLN A 47 45.84 -40.56 22.36
CA GLN A 47 44.76 -41.14 23.17
C GLN A 47 44.77 -40.66 24.64
N ALA A 48 45.95 -40.45 25.25
CA ALA A 48 46.06 -39.89 26.59
C ALA A 48 45.56 -38.43 26.68
N GLN A 49 45.67 -37.64 25.61
CA GLN A 49 45.09 -36.29 25.53
C GLN A 49 43.59 -36.32 25.25
N PHE A 50 43.09 -37.36 24.57
CA PHE A 50 41.66 -37.58 24.35
C PHE A 50 40.94 -37.93 25.65
N GLU A 51 41.49 -38.88 26.40
CA GLU A 51 40.95 -39.34 27.69
C GLU A 51 41.10 -38.28 28.79
N ALA A 52 42.23 -37.55 28.84
CA ALA A 52 42.41 -36.45 29.80
C ALA A 52 41.61 -35.16 29.46
N GLY A 53 40.93 -35.13 28.31
CA GLY A 53 40.10 -34.02 27.85
C GLY A 53 38.59 -34.26 27.92
N ASP A 54 38.14 -35.40 28.48
CA ASP A 54 36.73 -35.85 28.48
C ASP A 54 36.07 -35.74 27.08
N MET A 55 36.81 -36.09 26.02
CA MET A 55 36.30 -35.97 24.65
C MET A 55 35.43 -37.17 24.25
N GLU A 56 34.33 -36.90 23.52
CA GLU A 56 33.40 -37.91 23.01
C GLU A 56 33.29 -37.83 21.47
N LEU A 57 33.20 -38.99 20.80
CA LEU A 57 32.98 -39.07 19.35
C LEU A 57 31.49 -39.17 19.02
N GLY A 58 30.86 -38.05 18.68
CA GLY A 58 29.50 -38.01 18.16
C GLY A 58 29.37 -38.60 16.76
N GLN A 59 28.24 -39.25 16.46
CA GLN A 59 27.93 -39.76 15.13
C GLN A 59 27.31 -38.69 14.22
N ILE A 60 27.80 -38.57 12.99
CA ILE A 60 27.27 -37.64 11.99
C ILE A 60 25.83 -38.05 11.64
N THR A 61 24.86 -37.21 12.01
CA THR A 61 23.43 -37.44 11.79
C THR A 61 22.87 -36.35 10.89
N THR A 62 22.24 -36.71 9.78
CA THR A 62 21.52 -35.76 8.93
C THR A 62 20.24 -35.28 9.63
N MET A 63 20.02 -33.97 9.69
CA MET A 63 18.82 -33.35 10.27
C MET A 63 18.29 -32.27 9.33
N ASP A 64 16.96 -32.15 9.22
CA ASP A 64 16.32 -31.08 8.46
C ASP A 64 16.43 -29.74 9.18
N PHE A 65 17.29 -28.85 8.70
CA PHE A 65 17.41 -27.47 9.18
C PHE A 65 16.63 -26.51 8.28
N PRO A 66 15.43 -26.04 8.68
CA PRO A 66 14.68 -25.06 7.91
C PRO A 66 15.35 -23.68 7.97
N ARG A 67 15.79 -23.15 6.82
CA ARG A 67 16.25 -21.75 6.72
C ARG A 67 15.06 -20.81 6.89
N ILE A 68 14.91 -20.26 8.08
CA ILE A 68 13.96 -19.19 8.38
C ILE A 68 14.54 -17.85 7.91
N ILE A 69 13.72 -17.03 7.26
CA ILE A 69 14.06 -15.66 6.86
C ILE A 69 13.19 -14.74 7.73
N LEU A 70 13.82 -13.84 8.49
CA LEU A 70 13.13 -12.89 9.36
C LEU A 70 12.99 -11.56 8.62
N THR A 71 11.75 -11.09 8.49
CA THR A 71 11.36 -9.92 7.69
C THR A 71 10.36 -9.07 8.45
N ASN A 72 10.55 -7.75 8.41
CA ASN A 72 9.52 -6.82 8.88
C ASN A 72 8.51 -6.54 7.75
N GLY A 73 7.44 -5.83 8.08
CA GLY A 73 6.37 -5.53 7.13
C GLY A 73 5.18 -4.88 7.81
N TYR A 74 4.13 -4.63 7.03
CA TYR A 74 2.90 -4.00 7.47
C TYR A 74 1.68 -4.69 6.86
N ILE A 75 0.51 -4.44 7.46
CA ILE A 75 -0.77 -4.86 6.90
C ILE A 75 -1.36 -3.66 6.18
N ASP A 76 -1.66 -3.82 4.89
CA ASP A 76 -2.36 -2.83 4.05
C ASP A 76 -3.46 -3.52 3.25
N VAL A 77 -4.29 -2.73 2.60
CA VAL A 77 -5.32 -3.16 1.65
C VAL A 77 -4.84 -2.91 0.23
N PRO A 78 -5.10 -3.83 -0.73
CA PRO A 78 -4.70 -3.62 -2.11
C PRO A 78 -5.34 -2.34 -2.66
N PRO A 79 -4.71 -1.60 -3.59
CA PRO A 79 -5.24 -0.31 -4.07
C PRO A 79 -6.67 -0.34 -4.65
N LYS A 80 -7.18 -1.51 -5.06
CA LYS A 80 -8.57 -1.71 -5.51
C LYS A 80 -9.60 -1.67 -4.36
N SER A 81 -9.16 -1.88 -3.13
CA SER A 81 -9.97 -1.83 -1.91
C SER A 81 -9.95 -0.44 -1.23
N ARG A 82 -9.18 0.52 -1.77
CA ARG A 82 -9.19 1.92 -1.33
C ARG A 82 -9.91 2.79 -2.36
N ALA A 83 -10.75 3.71 -1.89
CA ALA A 83 -11.42 4.68 -2.74
C ALA A 83 -11.39 6.08 -2.09
N SER A 84 -10.84 7.03 -2.84
CA SER A 84 -10.88 8.46 -2.50
C SER A 84 -12.07 9.10 -3.22
N VAL A 85 -13.01 9.66 -2.46
CA VAL A 85 -14.21 10.32 -2.99
C VAL A 85 -13.93 11.81 -3.20
N SER A 86 -13.85 12.23 -4.46
CA SER A 86 -13.78 13.63 -4.89
C SER A 86 -15.00 13.98 -5.75
N VAL A 87 -15.08 15.22 -6.25
CA VAL A 87 -16.24 15.76 -6.98
C VAL A 87 -15.85 16.30 -8.36
N TYR A 88 -16.70 16.08 -9.37
CA TYR A 88 -16.45 16.57 -10.74
C TYR A 88 -16.58 18.09 -10.90
N TYR A 89 -17.29 18.74 -9.97
CA TYR A 89 -17.51 20.18 -9.91
C TYR A 89 -17.40 20.63 -8.46
N GLY A 90 -16.91 21.84 -8.23
CA GLY A 90 -16.85 22.41 -6.88
C GLY A 90 -18.23 22.78 -6.33
N GLY A 91 -18.33 22.96 -5.02
CA GLY A 91 -19.57 23.37 -4.36
C GLY A 91 -19.49 23.36 -2.83
N TYR A 92 -20.57 23.80 -2.18
CA TYR A 92 -20.68 23.80 -0.72
C TYR A 92 -21.22 22.47 -0.20
N VAL A 93 -20.54 21.86 0.77
CA VAL A 93 -20.96 20.59 1.36
C VAL A 93 -22.10 20.79 2.36
N LYS A 94 -23.12 19.93 2.32
CA LYS A 94 -24.29 19.89 3.20
C LYS A 94 -24.58 18.47 3.66
N GLY A 95 -25.10 18.31 4.89
CA GLY A 95 -25.54 17.00 5.40
C GLY A 95 -24.40 15.97 5.51
N LEU A 96 -23.25 16.40 6.02
CA LEU A 96 -22.09 15.53 6.25
C LEU A 96 -22.15 14.93 7.67
N ASP A 97 -22.90 13.84 7.81
CA ASP A 97 -23.09 13.12 9.08
C ASP A 97 -22.20 11.85 9.13
N LEU A 98 -20.91 12.03 8.84
CA LEU A 98 -19.92 10.95 8.69
C LEU A 98 -18.77 11.06 9.69
N LEU A 99 -18.33 9.92 10.23
CA LEU A 99 -17.21 9.82 11.16
C LEU A 99 -16.15 8.80 10.68
N PRO A 100 -14.85 9.07 10.88
CA PRO A 100 -13.80 8.04 10.71
C PRO A 100 -14.09 6.79 11.55
N GLY A 101 -13.83 5.61 10.99
CA GLY A 101 -14.18 4.31 11.58
C GLY A 101 -15.63 3.85 11.35
N GLN A 102 -16.49 4.68 10.76
CA GLN A 102 -17.85 4.29 10.41
C GLN A 102 -17.88 3.36 9.18
N TRP A 103 -18.67 2.30 9.23
CA TRP A 103 -18.93 1.43 8.08
C TRP A 103 -19.96 2.06 7.13
N VAL A 104 -19.68 2.01 5.83
CA VAL A 104 -20.57 2.45 4.76
C VAL A 104 -20.72 1.38 3.67
N ARG A 105 -21.88 1.35 3.01
CA ARG A 105 -22.16 0.46 1.88
C ARG A 105 -21.94 1.17 0.55
N GLN A 106 -21.59 0.42 -0.49
CA GLN A 106 -21.62 0.91 -1.87
C GLN A 106 -23.02 1.48 -2.21
N GLY A 107 -23.06 2.66 -2.84
CA GLY A 107 -24.31 3.38 -3.13
C GLY A 107 -24.96 4.10 -1.95
N GLN A 108 -24.37 4.04 -0.74
CA GLN A 108 -24.84 4.84 0.40
C GLN A 108 -24.55 6.32 0.18
N LEU A 109 -25.49 7.20 0.53
CA LEU A 109 -25.31 8.66 0.54
C LEU A 109 -24.23 9.03 1.56
N LEU A 110 -23.26 9.85 1.15
CA LEU A 110 -22.18 10.35 1.98
C LEU A 110 -22.42 11.80 2.42
N PHE A 111 -22.75 12.68 1.46
CA PHE A 111 -23.11 14.07 1.67
C PHE A 111 -23.82 14.63 0.43
N VAL A 112 -24.38 15.83 0.57
CA VAL A 112 -24.97 16.61 -0.53
C VAL A 112 -24.02 17.75 -0.89
N LEU A 113 -23.85 18.03 -2.18
CA LEU A 113 -23.07 19.17 -2.67
C LEU A 113 -24.00 20.20 -3.31
N GLU A 114 -23.85 21.47 -2.94
CA GLU A 114 -24.70 22.59 -3.37
C GLU A 114 -23.92 23.62 -4.19
N ASN A 115 -24.30 23.84 -5.45
CA ASN A 115 -23.73 24.85 -6.35
C ASN A 115 -24.81 25.38 -7.33
N PRO A 116 -24.99 26.71 -7.49
CA PRO A 116 -25.86 27.28 -8.53
C PRO A 116 -25.49 26.89 -9.97
N ASP A 117 -24.23 26.55 -10.28
CA ASP A 117 -23.79 26.14 -11.62
C ASP A 117 -24.57 24.94 -12.16
N PHE A 118 -25.07 24.06 -11.28
CA PHE A 118 -25.89 22.91 -11.69
C PHE A 118 -27.20 23.37 -12.35
N VAL A 119 -27.86 24.38 -11.78
CA VAL A 119 -29.08 24.99 -12.34
C VAL A 119 -28.78 25.66 -13.69
N GLN A 120 -27.61 26.26 -13.87
CA GLN A 120 -27.20 26.81 -15.17
C GLN A 120 -27.00 25.69 -16.21
N MET A 121 -26.38 24.56 -15.85
CA MET A 121 -26.23 23.41 -16.77
C MET A 121 -27.57 22.76 -17.13
N GLU A 122 -28.52 22.72 -16.21
CA GLU A 122 -29.89 22.28 -16.46
C GLU A 122 -30.64 23.22 -17.41
N GLN A 123 -30.52 24.55 -17.20
CA GLN A 123 -31.08 25.57 -18.09
C GLN A 123 -30.47 25.48 -19.50
N ASP A 124 -29.14 25.45 -19.61
CA ASP A 124 -28.41 25.29 -20.88
C ASP A 124 -28.90 24.08 -21.68
N TYR A 125 -29.18 22.95 -21.02
CA TYR A 125 -29.71 21.75 -21.66
C TYR A 125 -31.14 21.94 -22.17
N VAL A 126 -32.04 22.52 -21.36
CA VAL A 126 -33.43 22.77 -21.75
C VAL A 126 -33.54 23.79 -22.88
N GLU A 127 -32.78 24.89 -22.82
CA GLU A 127 -32.68 25.88 -23.90
C GLU A 127 -32.12 25.24 -25.17
N ALA A 128 -31.04 24.46 -25.05
CA ALA A 128 -30.45 23.81 -26.21
C ALA A 128 -31.44 22.84 -26.88
N LYS A 129 -32.15 22.03 -26.08
CA LYS A 129 -33.20 21.10 -26.55
C LYS A 129 -34.37 21.82 -27.22
N ALA A 130 -34.80 22.98 -26.70
CA ALA A 130 -35.83 23.80 -27.31
C ALA A 130 -35.38 24.34 -28.69
N GLN A 131 -34.16 24.87 -28.79
CA GLN A 131 -33.62 25.40 -30.04
C GLN A 131 -33.42 24.30 -31.11
N LEU A 132 -33.13 23.06 -30.72
CA LEU A 132 -33.03 21.93 -31.66
C LEU A 132 -34.36 21.66 -32.38
N ALA A 133 -35.51 21.82 -31.71
CA ALA A 133 -36.82 21.61 -32.33
C ALA A 133 -37.08 22.59 -33.48
N TYR A 134 -36.67 23.86 -33.33
CA TYR A 134 -36.69 24.85 -34.40
C TYR A 134 -35.74 24.48 -35.55
N LEU A 135 -34.47 24.20 -35.23
CA LEU A 135 -33.44 23.89 -36.24
C LEU A 135 -33.76 22.61 -37.02
N LYS A 136 -34.39 21.61 -36.38
CA LYS A 136 -34.89 20.41 -37.05
C LYS A 136 -35.94 20.76 -38.11
N SER A 137 -36.92 21.59 -37.77
CA SER A 137 -37.99 22.00 -38.69
C SER A 137 -37.48 22.83 -39.88
N ASP A 138 -36.43 23.64 -39.68
CA ASP A 138 -35.79 24.34 -40.81
C ASP A 138 -34.95 23.38 -41.65
N TYR A 139 -34.14 22.48 -41.05
CA TYR A 139 -33.38 21.46 -41.78
C TYR A 139 -34.29 20.59 -42.68
N GLU A 140 -35.39 20.05 -42.14
CA GLU A 140 -36.34 19.22 -42.90
C GLU A 140 -36.99 20.01 -44.06
N ARG A 141 -37.21 21.31 -43.88
CA ARG A 141 -37.77 22.21 -44.90
C ARG A 141 -36.76 22.58 -45.98
N GLN A 142 -35.55 23.02 -45.60
CA GLN A 142 -34.48 23.33 -46.55
C GLN A 142 -34.06 22.08 -47.34
N LYS A 143 -34.12 20.89 -46.73
CA LYS A 143 -33.90 19.61 -47.41
C LYS A 143 -34.92 19.39 -48.53
N THR A 144 -36.21 19.43 -48.20
CA THR A 144 -37.29 19.25 -49.18
C THR A 144 -37.15 20.24 -50.34
N LEU A 145 -36.94 21.52 -50.05
CA LEU A 145 -36.77 22.56 -51.08
C LEU A 145 -35.48 22.41 -51.91
N ALA A 146 -34.42 21.79 -51.38
CA ALA A 146 -33.21 21.49 -52.14
C ALA A 146 -33.36 20.25 -53.02
N GLU A 147 -34.08 19.22 -52.54
CA GLU A 147 -34.46 18.03 -53.32
C GLU A 147 -35.38 18.40 -54.50
N GLU A 148 -36.30 19.37 -54.31
CA GLU A 148 -37.14 19.97 -55.36
C GLU A 148 -36.40 21.01 -56.24
N GLN A 149 -35.11 21.27 -56.00
CA GLN A 149 -34.29 22.28 -56.70
C GLN A 149 -34.77 23.74 -56.59
N ILE A 150 -35.63 24.04 -55.60
CA ILE A 150 -36.19 25.37 -55.34
C ILE A 150 -35.24 26.23 -54.47
N ALA A 151 -34.59 25.62 -53.48
CA ALA A 151 -33.67 26.30 -52.57
C ALA A 151 -32.21 26.22 -53.04
N ALA A 152 -31.44 27.28 -52.79
CA ALA A 152 -30.00 27.26 -53.01
C ALA A 152 -29.31 26.27 -52.05
N GLN A 153 -28.48 25.36 -52.57
CA GLN A 153 -27.75 24.34 -51.82
C GLN A 153 -27.02 24.87 -50.57
N LYS A 154 -26.52 26.12 -50.64
CA LYS A 154 -25.89 26.83 -49.51
C LYS A 154 -26.80 26.93 -48.28
N ASN A 155 -28.10 27.10 -48.45
CA ASN A 155 -29.07 27.24 -47.36
C ASN A 155 -29.31 25.89 -46.67
N PHE A 156 -29.47 24.82 -47.45
CA PHE A 156 -29.55 23.45 -46.92
C PHE A 156 -28.29 23.07 -46.14
N LEU A 157 -27.09 23.27 -46.72
CA LEU A 157 -25.82 22.97 -46.04
C LEU A 157 -25.63 23.81 -44.75
N LYS A 158 -26.15 25.04 -44.70
CA LYS A 158 -26.16 25.83 -43.47
C LYS A 158 -27.10 25.24 -42.42
N ALA A 159 -28.35 24.94 -42.77
CA ALA A 159 -29.32 24.37 -41.84
C ALA A 159 -28.89 22.99 -41.32
N GLU A 160 -28.24 22.18 -42.17
CA GLU A 160 -27.63 20.91 -41.79
C GLU A 160 -26.51 21.10 -40.76
N SER A 161 -25.58 22.04 -41.01
CA SER A 161 -24.49 22.38 -40.10
C SER A 161 -25.01 22.90 -38.76
N ASP A 162 -25.96 23.85 -38.77
CA ASP A 162 -26.56 24.40 -37.55
C ASP A 162 -27.26 23.31 -36.72
N TYR A 163 -28.00 22.41 -37.39
CA TYR A 163 -28.68 21.28 -36.75
C TYR A 163 -27.70 20.28 -36.13
N GLN A 164 -26.65 19.87 -36.85
CA GLN A 164 -25.62 18.96 -36.34
C GLN A 164 -24.83 19.56 -35.18
N VAL A 165 -24.46 20.84 -35.24
CA VAL A 165 -23.81 21.56 -34.13
C VAL A 165 -24.69 21.56 -32.89
N GLN A 166 -26.00 21.79 -33.05
CA GLN A 166 -26.93 21.81 -31.91
C GLN A 166 -27.18 20.40 -31.33
N GLN A 167 -27.21 19.35 -32.16
CA GLN A 167 -27.23 17.97 -31.67
C GLN A 167 -26.00 17.67 -30.81
N ALA A 168 -24.80 18.04 -31.28
CA ALA A 168 -23.55 17.83 -30.55
C ALA A 168 -23.51 18.62 -29.23
N ARG A 169 -24.03 19.86 -29.20
CA ARG A 169 -24.17 20.64 -27.96
C ARG A 169 -25.05 19.93 -26.93
N ILE A 170 -26.18 19.35 -27.36
CA ILE A 170 -27.11 18.64 -26.47
C ILE A 170 -26.49 17.34 -25.94
N GLU A 171 -25.75 16.59 -26.77
CA GLU A 171 -25.04 15.39 -26.31
C GLU A 171 -24.00 15.74 -25.24
N GLY A 172 -23.19 16.78 -25.47
CA GLY A 172 -22.19 17.25 -24.51
C GLY A 172 -22.81 17.77 -23.20
N LEU A 173 -23.98 18.43 -23.25
CA LEU A 173 -24.71 18.84 -22.05
C LEU A 173 -25.34 17.65 -21.32
N ARG A 174 -25.93 16.69 -22.04
CA ARG A 174 -26.49 15.47 -21.44
C ARG A 174 -25.43 14.70 -20.66
N LYS A 175 -24.24 14.52 -21.24
CA LYS A 175 -23.14 13.80 -20.59
C LYS A 175 -22.60 14.50 -19.34
N LYS A 176 -22.66 15.84 -19.26
CA LYS A 176 -22.38 16.56 -18.01
C LYS A 176 -23.43 16.29 -16.92
N LEU A 177 -24.72 16.31 -17.26
CA LEU A 177 -25.81 16.03 -16.32
C LEU A 177 -25.80 14.56 -15.85
N GLU A 178 -25.47 13.61 -16.74
CA GLU A 178 -25.25 12.20 -16.40
C GLU A 178 -24.09 12.02 -15.40
N LEU A 179 -22.96 12.70 -15.59
CA LEU A 179 -21.82 12.67 -14.67
C LEU A 179 -22.12 13.28 -13.29
N LEU A 180 -23.09 14.20 -13.22
CA LEU A 180 -23.61 14.77 -11.97
C LEU A 180 -24.66 13.87 -11.28
N GLY A 181 -25.09 12.77 -11.92
CA GLY A 181 -26.13 11.89 -11.42
C GLY A 181 -27.54 12.50 -11.43
N LEU A 182 -27.76 13.57 -12.21
CA LEU A 182 -29.05 14.26 -12.30
C LEU A 182 -30.04 13.49 -13.18
N ASN A 183 -31.30 13.35 -12.74
CA ASN A 183 -32.34 12.73 -13.57
C ASN A 183 -32.81 13.71 -14.66
N LEU A 184 -32.42 13.43 -15.90
CA LEU A 184 -32.81 14.15 -17.11
C LEU A 184 -34.33 14.35 -17.27
N GLU A 185 -35.17 13.43 -16.78
CA GLU A 185 -36.64 13.58 -16.82
C GLU A 185 -37.10 14.79 -15.99
N LYS A 186 -36.47 15.03 -14.84
CA LYS A 186 -36.73 16.18 -13.97
C LYS A 186 -36.22 17.48 -14.58
N VAL A 187 -35.02 17.45 -15.18
CA VAL A 187 -34.46 18.58 -15.93
C VAL A 187 -35.41 19.01 -17.05
N GLU A 188 -35.95 18.05 -17.81
CA GLU A 188 -36.90 18.33 -18.90
C GLU A 188 -38.28 18.79 -18.41
N ALA A 189 -38.71 18.33 -17.24
CA ALA A 189 -39.87 18.86 -16.52
C ALA A 189 -39.65 20.28 -15.94
N ARG A 190 -38.40 20.78 -15.93
CA ARG A 190 -37.94 22.04 -15.29
C ARG A 190 -37.95 22.00 -13.76
N GLU A 191 -37.87 20.81 -13.16
CA GLU A 191 -37.61 20.61 -11.73
C GLU A 191 -36.10 20.76 -11.42
N PHE A 192 -35.55 21.95 -11.65
CA PHE A 192 -34.13 22.24 -11.49
C PHE A 192 -33.65 22.14 -10.02
N THR A 193 -32.40 21.71 -9.81
CA THR A 193 -31.80 21.54 -8.48
C THR A 193 -30.37 22.09 -8.40
N SER A 194 -30.14 22.95 -7.41
CA SER A 194 -28.78 23.39 -7.02
C SER A 194 -28.00 22.32 -6.24
N ARG A 195 -28.54 21.09 -6.09
CA ARG A 195 -28.03 20.06 -5.19
C ARG A 195 -27.86 18.71 -5.90
N ILE A 196 -26.69 18.11 -5.72
CA ILE A 196 -26.37 16.74 -6.12
C ILE A 196 -26.02 15.88 -4.90
N ASN A 197 -26.29 14.58 -4.99
CA ASN A 197 -25.98 13.61 -3.95
C ASN A 197 -24.64 12.90 -4.27
N ILE A 198 -23.72 12.87 -3.31
CA ILE A 198 -22.45 12.13 -3.44
C ILE A 198 -22.59 10.80 -2.71
N TYR A 199 -22.30 9.69 -3.41
CA TYR A 199 -22.49 8.32 -2.93
C TYR A 199 -21.17 7.56 -2.80
N SER A 200 -21.13 6.55 -1.93
CA SER A 200 -19.94 5.70 -1.78
C SER A 200 -19.71 4.79 -3.00
N PRO A 201 -18.51 4.80 -3.60
CA PRO A 201 -18.17 3.92 -4.74
C PRO A 201 -17.93 2.46 -4.32
N ILE A 202 -17.64 2.18 -3.04
CA ILE A 202 -17.35 0.84 -2.49
C ILE A 202 -18.05 0.63 -1.14
N SER A 203 -18.06 -0.62 -0.64
CA SER A 203 -18.41 -0.91 0.77
C SER A 203 -17.13 -1.02 1.61
N GLY A 204 -17.10 -0.44 2.79
CA GLY A 204 -15.92 -0.44 3.66
C GLY A 204 -16.04 0.51 4.85
N PHE A 205 -14.94 0.75 5.54
CA PHE A 205 -14.82 1.73 6.62
C PHE A 205 -14.31 3.07 6.09
N ILE A 206 -14.83 4.18 6.61
CA ILE A 206 -14.27 5.52 6.36
C ILE A 206 -12.93 5.66 7.11
N THR A 207 -11.83 5.91 6.39
CA THR A 207 -10.51 6.13 6.98
C THR A 207 -10.26 7.61 7.29
N ALA A 208 -10.72 8.51 6.43
CA ALA A 208 -10.57 9.96 6.61
C ALA A 208 -11.79 10.72 6.11
N VAL A 209 -12.08 11.85 6.75
CA VAL A 209 -13.07 12.85 6.31
C VAL A 209 -12.34 14.20 6.33
N ASN A 210 -12.04 14.74 5.14
CA ASN A 210 -11.21 15.94 4.99
C ASN A 210 -12.04 17.21 4.70
N THR A 211 -13.36 17.07 4.72
CA THR A 211 -14.33 18.15 4.47
C THR A 211 -15.25 18.36 5.66
N SER A 212 -16.02 19.45 5.68
CA SER A 212 -16.94 19.80 6.77
C SER A 212 -18.26 20.38 6.23
N SER A 213 -19.35 20.23 6.99
CA SER A 213 -20.64 20.81 6.59
C SER A 213 -20.53 22.34 6.54
N GLY A 214 -20.80 22.93 5.38
CA GLY A 214 -20.63 24.35 5.10
C GLY A 214 -19.31 24.74 4.42
N SER A 215 -18.28 23.88 4.35
CA SER A 215 -17.07 24.19 3.59
C SER A 215 -17.29 24.08 2.07
N TYR A 216 -16.52 24.84 1.30
CA TYR A 216 -16.43 24.71 -0.15
C TYR A 216 -15.39 23.64 -0.51
N LEU A 217 -15.77 22.70 -1.36
CA LEU A 217 -14.95 21.58 -1.83
C LEU A 217 -14.58 21.82 -3.30
N ASN A 218 -13.30 21.67 -3.67
CA ASN A 218 -12.84 21.78 -5.05
C ASN A 218 -12.73 20.40 -5.73
N THR A 219 -12.56 20.39 -7.04
CA THR A 219 -12.40 19.16 -7.85
C THR A 219 -11.05 18.46 -7.65
N SER A 220 -10.07 19.18 -7.12
CA SER A 220 -8.77 18.65 -6.67
C SER A 220 -8.84 17.87 -5.35
N ASP A 221 -9.92 18.03 -4.58
CA ASP A 221 -9.92 17.75 -3.16
C ASP A 221 -10.60 16.40 -2.87
N VAL A 222 -9.94 15.54 -2.08
CA VAL A 222 -10.52 14.29 -1.59
C VAL A 222 -11.36 14.58 -0.35
N ALA A 223 -12.68 14.47 -0.46
CA ALA A 223 -13.62 14.74 0.62
C ALA A 223 -13.65 13.64 1.68
N VAL A 224 -13.70 12.38 1.25
CA VAL A 224 -13.82 11.19 2.11
C VAL A 224 -12.94 10.08 1.55
N GLU A 225 -12.22 9.38 2.41
CA GLU A 225 -11.50 8.15 2.05
C GLU A 225 -12.18 6.93 2.66
N ILE A 226 -12.28 5.87 1.86
CA ILE A 226 -13.00 4.64 2.20
C ILE A 226 -12.10 3.45 1.91
N THR A 227 -12.01 2.52 2.86
CA THR A 227 -11.17 1.33 2.81
C THR A 227 -11.99 0.08 3.10
N ASN A 228 -12.01 -0.85 2.16
CA ASN A 228 -12.54 -2.20 2.34
C ASN A 228 -11.48 -3.10 2.98
N THR A 229 -11.80 -3.73 4.10
CA THR A 229 -10.89 -4.60 4.87
C THR A 229 -11.14 -6.10 4.67
N ASP A 230 -11.97 -6.50 3.70
CA ASP A 230 -12.34 -7.92 3.49
C ASP A 230 -11.15 -8.73 2.91
N HIS A 231 -10.20 -8.05 2.27
CA HIS A 231 -8.97 -8.60 1.71
C HIS A 231 -7.75 -7.82 2.18
N LEU A 232 -7.35 -8.03 3.45
CA LEU A 232 -6.08 -7.54 3.98
C LEU A 232 -4.89 -8.28 3.33
N HIS A 233 -3.85 -7.53 2.97
CA HIS A 233 -2.57 -8.05 2.51
C HIS A 233 -1.50 -7.84 3.60
N LEU A 234 -0.57 -8.79 3.71
CA LEU A 234 0.65 -8.64 4.51
C LEU A 234 1.80 -8.33 3.55
N GLU A 235 2.28 -7.10 3.56
CA GLU A 235 3.41 -6.67 2.73
C GLU A 235 4.69 -6.79 3.54
N LEU A 236 5.65 -7.60 3.05
CA LEU A 236 6.90 -7.94 3.75
C LEU A 236 8.11 -7.35 3.02
N GLU A 237 8.95 -6.65 3.77
CA GLU A 237 10.21 -6.10 3.29
C GLU A 237 11.31 -7.16 3.41
N VAL A 238 11.84 -7.60 2.26
CA VAL A 238 12.86 -8.65 2.20
C VAL A 238 14.12 -8.15 1.52
N PHE A 239 15.28 -8.37 2.15
CA PHE A 239 16.58 -8.03 1.57
C PHE A 239 16.88 -8.85 0.31
N GLU A 240 17.48 -8.23 -0.70
CA GLU A 240 17.81 -8.84 -2.00
C GLU A 240 18.54 -10.18 -1.88
N LYS A 241 19.48 -10.29 -0.93
CA LYS A 241 20.25 -11.51 -0.60
C LYS A 241 19.38 -12.74 -0.29
N ASP A 242 18.14 -12.52 0.20
CA ASP A 242 17.20 -13.56 0.60
C ASP A 242 16.12 -13.82 -0.48
N VAL A 243 15.92 -12.90 -1.42
CA VAL A 243 14.91 -13.01 -2.51
C VAL A 243 15.09 -14.29 -3.34
N GLN A 244 16.33 -14.72 -3.58
CA GLN A 244 16.61 -15.99 -4.29
C GLN A 244 16.04 -17.24 -3.59
N SER A 245 15.72 -17.15 -2.30
CA SER A 245 15.12 -18.22 -1.49
C SER A 245 13.58 -18.15 -1.42
N LEU A 246 12.95 -17.07 -1.90
CA LEU A 246 11.50 -16.87 -1.83
C LEU A 246 10.75 -17.57 -2.99
N ARG A 247 9.62 -18.21 -2.70
CA ARG A 247 8.77 -18.90 -3.69
C ARG A 247 7.29 -18.71 -3.35
N LYS A 248 6.43 -18.57 -4.37
CA LYS A 248 4.97 -18.49 -4.18
C LYS A 248 4.46 -19.77 -3.50
N GLY A 249 3.57 -19.63 -2.53
CA GLY A 249 3.03 -20.76 -1.75
C GLY A 249 3.88 -21.19 -0.54
N GLN A 250 4.97 -20.49 -0.21
CA GLN A 250 5.65 -20.67 1.07
C GLN A 250 4.72 -20.34 2.25
N LYS A 251 4.80 -21.14 3.31
CA LYS A 251 4.09 -20.86 4.57
C LYS A 251 4.77 -19.69 5.29
N ILE A 252 4.00 -18.68 5.64
CA ILE A 252 4.45 -17.51 6.40
C ILE A 252 3.87 -17.64 7.81
N THR A 253 4.69 -17.36 8.83
CA THR A 253 4.24 -17.17 10.21
C THR A 253 4.65 -15.76 10.62
N PHE A 254 3.66 -14.93 10.98
CA PHE A 254 3.87 -13.54 11.38
C PHE A 254 3.20 -13.29 12.73
N ARG A 255 3.60 -12.21 13.42
CA ARG A 255 2.98 -11.76 14.67
C ARG A 255 2.75 -10.26 14.61
N VAL A 256 1.55 -9.81 14.94
CA VAL A 256 1.23 -8.38 15.01
C VAL A 256 1.64 -7.85 16.40
N PRO A 257 2.50 -6.82 16.49
CA PRO A 257 2.84 -6.19 17.77
C PRO A 257 1.57 -5.70 18.50
N GLY A 258 1.46 -5.99 19.79
CA GLY A 258 0.30 -5.60 20.61
C GLY A 258 -0.93 -6.52 20.52
N SER A 259 -0.98 -7.48 19.58
CA SER A 259 -2.01 -8.53 19.63
C SER A 259 -1.71 -9.52 20.76
N SER A 260 -2.60 -9.61 21.75
CA SER A 260 -2.42 -10.41 22.98
C SER A 260 -2.90 -11.85 22.85
N THR A 261 -2.31 -12.57 21.89
CA THR A 261 -2.30 -14.03 21.75
C THR A 261 -0.95 -14.51 21.22
#